data_AF-A0A994J5I9-F1
#
_entry.id   AF-A0A994J5I9-F1
#
_cell.length_a   1.000
_cell.length_b   1.000
_cell.length_c   1.000
_cell.angle_alpha   90.00
_cell.angle_beta   90.00
_cell.angle_gamma   90.00
#
_symmetry.space_group_name_H-M   'P 1'
#
loop_
_entity.id
_entity.type
_entity.pdbx_description
1 polymer ?
#
loop_
_entity_poly.entity_id
_entity_poly.type
_entity_poly.pdbx_seq_one_letter_code
_entity_poly.pdbx_strand_id
1 'polypeptide(L)'
;MRDRLPDLTACRKNDDGDTVVVVEKDHFMDDFFHQVEEIRNSIDKITQYVEEVKKNHSIILSAPNPEGKIKEELEDLNKEIKKTANKIRAKLKG
;
A
#
# COMPACT_ATOMS: atom_id res chain seq x y z
N MET A 1 -17.98 6.10 24.47
CA MET A 1 -17.19 7.08 25.25
C MET A 1 -17.73 8.46 24.89
N ARG A 2 -18.03 9.33 25.87
CA ARG A 2 -18.60 10.67 25.60
C ARG A 2 -17.48 11.60 25.13
N ASP A 3 -17.69 12.32 24.03
CA ASP A 3 -16.73 13.29 23.52
C ASP A 3 -16.56 14.44 24.54
N ARG A 4 -15.31 14.69 24.94
CA ARG A 4 -14.91 15.69 25.96
C ARG A 4 -14.16 16.87 25.33
N LEU A 5 -14.03 16.89 24.00
CA LEU A 5 -13.44 18.01 23.27
C LEU A 5 -14.12 19.36 23.60
N PRO A 6 -15.47 19.45 23.75
CA PRO A 6 -16.13 20.72 24.09
C PRO A 6 -15.72 21.27 25.46
N ASP A 7 -15.48 20.40 26.44
CA ASP A 7 -15.08 20.80 27.80
C ASP A 7 -13.66 21.38 27.83
N LEU A 8 -12.75 20.81 27.01
CA LEU A 8 -11.39 21.35 26.84
C LEU A 8 -11.39 22.72 26.15
N THR A 9 -12.24 22.92 25.14
CA THR A 9 -12.34 24.21 24.44
C THR A 9 -12.91 25.31 25.34
N ALA A 10 -13.83 24.98 26.24
CA ALA A 10 -14.40 25.93 27.20
C ALA A 10 -13.37 26.44 28.22
N CYS A 11 -12.47 25.58 28.70
CA CYS A 11 -11.43 25.95 29.66
C CYS A 11 -10.34 26.87 29.07
N ARG A 12 -10.08 26.80 27.75
CA ARG A 12 -9.04 27.61 27.08
C ARG A 12 -9.32 29.11 26.99
N LYS A 13 -10.55 29.56 27.24
CA LYS A 13 -10.91 30.99 27.12
C LYS A 13 -10.41 31.86 28.29
N ASN A 14 -9.78 31.27 29.30
CA ASN A 14 -9.41 31.97 30.54
C ASN A 14 -7.89 32.02 30.80
N ASP A 15 -7.04 31.60 29.86
CA ASP A 15 -5.58 31.58 30.03
C ASP A 15 -4.92 32.31 28.85
N ASP A 16 -4.55 33.57 29.08
CA ASP A 16 -3.74 34.43 28.20
C ASP A 16 -2.28 33.94 28.17
N GLY A 17 -2.09 32.72 27.67
CA GLY A 17 -0.80 32.08 27.52
C GLY A 17 -0.75 31.38 26.17
N ASP A 18 -0.69 32.18 25.10
CA ASP A 18 -0.49 31.70 23.72
C ASP A 18 0.89 31.06 23.60
N THR A 19 1.01 29.85 24.13
CA THR A 19 2.10 28.96 23.79
C THR A 19 1.74 28.45 22.40
N VAL A 20 2.07 29.25 21.38
CA VAL A 20 2.10 28.80 20.00
C VAL A 20 3.18 27.73 19.95
N VAL A 21 2.78 26.49 20.22
CA VAL A 21 3.53 25.34 19.77
C VAL A 21 3.45 25.45 18.25
N VAL A 22 4.50 26.01 17.64
CA VAL A 22 4.70 25.91 16.20
C VAL A 22 4.87 24.43 15.93
N VAL A 23 3.74 23.80 15.64
CA VAL A 23 3.66 22.43 15.22
C VAL A 23 4.20 22.44 13.80
N GLU A 24 5.51 22.32 13.62
CA GLU A 24 6.12 21.94 12.34
C GLU A 24 5.75 20.47 11.99
N LYS A 25 4.48 20.05 12.16
CA LYS A 25 4.01 18.68 11.90
C LYS A 25 3.17 18.54 10.63
N ASP A 26 3.01 19.56 9.79
CA ASP A 26 2.17 19.36 8.60
C ASP A 26 2.85 18.51 7.52
N HIS A 27 4.19 18.34 7.53
CA HIS A 27 4.90 17.57 6.49
C HIS A 27 5.99 16.61 6.99
N PHE A 28 6.19 16.46 8.31
CA PHE A 28 7.32 15.65 8.84
C PHE A 28 7.22 14.16 8.46
N MET A 29 6.02 13.64 8.25
CA MET A 29 5.77 12.22 7.97
C MET A 29 5.21 11.96 6.57
N ASP A 30 5.08 12.97 5.73
CA ASP A 30 4.47 12.80 4.41
C ASP A 30 5.25 11.79 3.58
N ASP A 31 6.58 11.90 3.55
CA ASP A 31 7.44 10.94 2.84
C ASP A 31 7.32 9.52 3.40
N PHE A 32 7.10 9.38 4.72
CA PHE A 32 6.88 8.09 5.35
C PHE A 32 5.52 7.49 4.93
N PHE A 33 4.45 8.28 4.97
CA PHE A 33 3.12 7.82 4.55
C PHE A 33 3.07 7.51 3.05
N HIS A 34 3.73 8.30 2.21
CA HIS A 34 3.87 8.01 0.78
C HIS A 34 4.59 6.67 0.55
N GLN A 35 5.66 6.38 1.30
CA GLN A 35 6.34 5.09 1.21
C GLN A 35 5.45 3.92 1.63
N VAL A 36 4.69 4.07 2.72
CA VAL A 36 3.72 3.05 3.19
C VAL A 36 2.63 2.80 2.14
N GLU A 37 2.09 3.86 1.55
CA GLU A 37 1.08 3.76 0.50
C GLU A 37 1.64 3.06 -0.75
N GLU A 38 2.86 3.40 -1.18
CA GLU A 38 3.49 2.73 -2.32
C GLU A 38 3.72 1.23 -2.07
N ILE A 39 4.11 0.86 -0.84
CA ILE A 39 4.26 -0.55 -0.46
C ILE A 39 2.90 -1.25 -0.48
N ARG A 40 1.86 -0.64 0.09
CA ARG A 40 0.50 -1.19 0.08
C ARG A 40 0.00 -1.42 -1.34
N ASN A 41 0.14 -0.43 -2.22
CA ASN A 41 -0.23 -0.54 -3.64
C ASN A 41 0.57 -1.65 -4.35
N SER A 42 1.85 -1.82 -4.01
CA SER A 42 2.68 -2.89 -4.56
C SER A 42 2.21 -4.28 -4.11
N ILE A 43 1.74 -4.42 -2.87
CA ILE A 43 1.17 -5.67 -2.35
C ILE A 43 -0.16 -5.99 -3.05
N ASP A 44 -1.04 -5.00 -3.20
CA ASP A 44 -2.31 -5.17 -3.91
C ASP A 44 -2.07 -5.61 -5.37
N LYS A 45 -1.06 -5.03 -6.01
CA LYS A 45 -0.64 -5.41 -7.37
C LYS A 45 -0.12 -6.84 -7.47
N ILE A 46 0.67 -7.32 -6.50
CA ILE A 46 1.08 -8.74 -6.44
C ILE A 46 -0.13 -9.65 -6.30
N THR A 47 -1.09 -9.27 -5.47
CA THR A 47 -2.32 -10.05 -5.26
C THR A 47 -3.08 -10.23 -6.58
N GLN A 48 -3.22 -9.15 -7.36
CA GLN A 48 -3.83 -9.21 -8.70
C GLN A 48 -3.07 -10.15 -9.64
N TYR A 49 -1.74 -10.03 -9.69
CA TYR A 49 -0.92 -10.91 -10.53
C TYR A 49 -1.03 -12.38 -10.13
N VAL A 50 -1.13 -12.70 -8.84
CA VAL A 50 -1.30 -14.07 -8.36
C VAL A 50 -2.65 -14.64 -8.79
N GLU A 51 -3.73 -13.86 -8.73
CA GLU A 51 -5.04 -14.30 -9.22
C GLU A 51 -5.04 -14.53 -10.73
N GLU A 52 -4.37 -13.68 -11.50
CA GLU A 52 -4.21 -13.85 -12.95
C GLU A 52 -3.37 -15.09 -13.30
N VAL A 53 -2.30 -15.36 -12.55
CA VAL A 53 -1.50 -16.59 -12.65
C VAL A 53 -2.36 -17.85 -12.44
N LYS A 54 -3.25 -17.84 -11.44
CA LYS A 54 -4.17 -18.96 -11.17
C LYS A 54 -5.14 -19.16 -12.33
N LYS A 55 -5.69 -18.07 -12.88
CA LYS A 55 -6.60 -18.11 -14.04
C LYS A 55 -5.88 -18.67 -15.27
N ASN A 56 -4.68 -18.18 -15.57
CA ASN A 56 -3.89 -18.65 -16.71
C ASN A 56 -3.49 -20.13 -16.54
N HIS A 57 -3.10 -20.56 -15.33
CA HIS A 57 -2.89 -21.98 -15.04
C HIS A 57 -4.15 -22.81 -15.27
N SER A 58 -5.31 -22.34 -14.79
CA SER A 58 -6.58 -23.04 -14.99
C SER A 58 -6.91 -23.21 -16.47
N ILE A 59 -6.69 -22.17 -17.30
CA ILE A 59 -6.93 -22.23 -18.74
C ILE A 59 -5.95 -23.22 -19.41
N ILE A 60 -4.67 -23.15 -19.06
CA ILE A 60 -3.64 -24.03 -19.64
C ILE A 60 -3.93 -25.50 -19.33
N LEU A 61 -4.39 -25.81 -18.11
CA LEU A 61 -4.67 -27.18 -17.68
C LEU A 61 -6.02 -27.71 -18.17
N SER A 62 -6.99 -26.82 -18.44
CA SER A 62 -8.33 -27.21 -18.89
C SER A 62 -8.47 -27.29 -20.41
N ALA A 63 -7.60 -26.61 -21.17
CA ALA A 63 -7.62 -26.65 -22.63
C ALA A 63 -6.74 -27.81 -23.18
N PRO A 64 -7.26 -28.65 -24.10
CA PRO A 64 -6.48 -29.72 -24.72
C PRO A 64 -5.34 -29.21 -25.63
N ASN A 65 -5.43 -27.96 -26.10
CA ASN A 65 -4.33 -27.27 -26.78
C ASN A 65 -4.30 -25.79 -26.35
N PRO A 66 -3.58 -25.45 -25.26
CA PRO A 66 -3.55 -24.09 -24.75
C PRO A 66 -2.80 -23.15 -25.70
N GLU A 67 -3.31 -21.93 -25.86
CA GLU A 67 -2.66 -20.92 -26.69
C GLU A 67 -1.26 -20.56 -26.15
N GLY A 68 -0.25 -20.57 -27.01
CA GLY A 68 1.14 -20.24 -26.63
C GLY A 68 1.28 -18.87 -25.97
N LYS A 69 0.41 -17.92 -26.34
CA LYS A 69 0.35 -16.58 -25.76
C LYS A 69 0.07 -16.58 -24.26
N ILE A 70 -0.80 -17.48 -23.78
CA ILE A 70 -1.16 -17.57 -22.35
C ILE A 70 0.03 -18.05 -21.51
N LYS A 71 0.90 -18.89 -22.11
CA LYS A 71 2.14 -19.34 -21.47
C LYS A 71 3.15 -18.20 -21.34
N GLU A 72 3.27 -17.36 -22.37
CA GLU A 72 4.12 -16.16 -22.33
C GLU A 72 3.62 -15.15 -21.27
N GLU A 73 2.31 -14.88 -21.26
CA GLU A 73 1.67 -14.03 -20.24
C GLU A 73 1.92 -14.58 -18.82
N LEU A 74 1.86 -15.90 -18.63
CA LEU A 74 2.16 -16.54 -17.35
C LEU A 74 3.63 -16.37 -16.92
N GLU A 75 4.58 -16.49 -17.86
CA GLU A 75 6.00 -16.26 -17.58
C GLU A 75 6.27 -14.79 -17.20
N ASP A 76 5.62 -13.85 -17.88
CA ASP A 76 5.77 -12.43 -17.61
C ASP A 76 5.15 -12.02 -16.27
N LEU A 77 3.97 -12.55 -15.93
CA LEU A 77 3.37 -12.37 -14.60
C LEU A 77 4.31 -12.87 -13.49
N ASN A 78 4.94 -14.03 -13.68
CA ASN A 78 5.92 -14.55 -12.72
C ASN A 78 7.16 -13.65 -12.57
N LYS A 79 7.65 -13.04 -13.67
CA LYS A 79 8.75 -12.06 -13.62
C LYS A 79 8.34 -10.81 -12.85
N GLU A 80 7.16 -10.25 -13.15
CA GLU A 80 6.67 -9.04 -12.50
C GLU A 80 6.35 -9.24 -11.01
N ILE A 81 5.82 -10.41 -10.62
CA ILE A 81 5.66 -10.79 -9.20
C ILE A 81 7.02 -10.79 -8.48
N LYS A 82 8.03 -11.48 -9.04
CA LYS A 82 9.38 -11.54 -8.43
C LYS A 82 10.02 -10.16 -8.32
N LYS A 83 9.88 -9.34 -9.35
CA LYS A 83 10.42 -7.98 -9.39
C LYS A 83 9.77 -7.09 -8.35
N THR A 84 8.44 -7.10 -8.27
CA THR A 84 7.67 -6.31 -7.30
C THR A 84 7.95 -6.78 -5.87
N ALA A 85 8.03 -8.08 -5.62
CA ALA A 85 8.38 -8.63 -4.32
C ALA A 85 9.78 -8.20 -3.85
N ASN A 86 10.76 -8.21 -4.75
CA ASN A 86 12.11 -7.72 -4.44
C ASN A 86 12.12 -6.22 -4.14
N LYS A 87 11.35 -5.42 -4.88
CA LYS A 87 11.20 -3.97 -4.63
C LYS A 87 10.60 -3.70 -3.25
N ILE A 88 9.52 -4.40 -2.88
CA ILE A 88 8.90 -4.30 -1.55
C ILE A 88 9.91 -4.68 -0.47
N ARG A 89 10.61 -5.82 -0.62
CA ARG A 89 11.63 -6.26 0.33
C ARG A 89 12.75 -5.24 0.52
N ALA A 90 13.20 -4.60 -0.57
CA ALA A 90 14.22 -3.57 -0.50
C ALA A 90 13.72 -2.32 0.24
N LYS A 91 12.49 -1.87 -0.06
CA LYS A 91 11.86 -0.72 0.63
C LYS A 91 11.62 -0.98 2.12
N LEU A 92 11.28 -2.20 2.51
CA LEU A 92 11.08 -2.58 3.92
C LEU A 92 12.37 -2.78 4.71
N LYS A 93 13.50 -3.00 4.02
CA LYS A 93 14.83 -3.11 4.66
C LYS A 93 15.53 -1.76 4.85
N GLY A 94 15.05 -0.73 4.16
CA GLY A 94 15.56 0.64 4.27
C GLY A 94 15.33 1.22 5.66
#